data_AF-A0A9W6B7H2-F1
#
_entry.id   AF-A0A9W6B7H2-F1
#
_cell.length_a   1.000
_cell.length_b   1.000
_cell.length_c   1.000
_cell.angle_alpha   90.00
_cell.angle_beta   90.00
_cell.angle_gamma   90.00
#
_symmetry.space_group_name_H-M   'P 1'
#
loop_
_entity.id
_entity.type
_entity.pdbx_description
1 polymer ?
#
loop_
_entity_poly.entity_id
_entity_poly.type
_entity_poly.pdbx_seq_one_letter_code
_entity_poly.pdbx_strand_id
1 'polypeptide(L)'
;MNQDPAFLFYSKDFYEGTRLMLPEERACYIDLMIYQHQKGAIPNNSTRLQMYCSGCSKDTIERVLNEHFKLTANGWLNLRLDHEVKLRSLGRPKKIASAVFAGLISGSKLTKNQKEKLKAAFDINNFILENSTPITNETDIKQRVRNWFNQMVNQLQNKRSTIYEDVNEIENGTKVEIKKETANEKIMVSPFESNQFRTQWEQWKAYKAEQFNFRYRSAQSEQAALVELANKALQNEQTAIAILHQSMANGWKGFFKLKQQAKNNEQVFTEALGSTVGKNFRFK
;
A
#
# COMPACT_ATOMS: atom_id res chain seq x y z
N MET A 1 -0.05 15.59 0.98
CA MET A 1 0.98 14.58 0.65
C MET A 1 1.71 14.21 1.93
N ASN A 2 2.18 12.96 2.10
CA ASN A 2 3.15 12.69 3.17
C ASN A 2 4.44 13.42 2.83
N GLN A 3 4.90 14.29 3.73
CA GLN A 3 6.17 14.98 3.61
C GLN A 3 7.31 13.94 3.66
N ASP A 4 8.42 14.20 2.98
CA ASP A 4 9.57 13.29 3.04
C ASP A 4 10.11 13.30 4.47
N PRO A 5 10.13 12.18 5.21
CA PRO A 5 10.53 12.20 6.62
C PRO A 5 12.05 12.41 6.79
N ALA A 6 12.85 12.28 5.72
CA ALA A 6 14.31 12.29 5.81
C ALA A 6 14.99 12.98 4.61
N PHE A 7 15.97 13.83 4.91
CA PHE A 7 16.96 14.31 3.94
C PHE A 7 18.34 13.68 4.21
N LEU A 8 19.23 13.77 3.21
CA LEU A 8 20.62 13.34 3.36
C LEU A 8 21.40 14.42 4.13
N PHE A 9 21.91 14.06 5.30
CA PHE A 9 22.73 14.94 6.14
C PHE A 9 24.21 14.53 6.05
N TYR A 10 25.00 15.31 5.33
CA TYR A 10 26.44 15.10 5.21
C TYR A 10 27.14 15.77 6.40
N SER A 11 27.60 14.97 7.36
CA SER A 11 28.22 15.45 8.59
C SER A 11 29.46 16.30 8.34
N LYS A 12 30.25 15.98 7.30
CA LYS A 12 31.40 16.79 6.86
C LYS A 12 30.97 18.17 6.36
N ASP A 13 30.10 18.24 5.34
CA ASP A 13 29.57 19.51 4.80
C ASP A 13 28.97 20.39 5.91
N PHE A 14 28.18 19.79 6.81
CA PHE A 14 27.59 20.50 7.93
C PHE A 14 28.66 21.03 8.90
N TYR A 15 29.61 20.18 9.30
CA TYR A 15 30.67 20.58 10.23
C TYR A 15 31.57 21.68 9.64
N GLU A 16 31.95 21.58 8.37
CA GLU A 16 32.77 22.59 7.68
C GLU A 16 31.98 23.90 7.49
N GLY A 17 30.74 23.81 7.00
CA GLY A 17 29.88 24.97 6.78
C GLY A 17 29.39 25.68 8.04
N THR A 18 29.42 25.02 9.20
CA THR A 18 29.04 25.61 10.50
C THR A 18 30.22 25.81 11.45
N ARG A 19 31.47 25.64 10.97
CA ARG A 19 32.66 25.61 11.83
C ARG A 19 32.94 26.92 12.57
N LEU A 20 32.60 28.05 11.94
CA LEU A 20 32.81 29.39 12.50
C LEU A 20 31.62 29.90 13.33
N MET A 21 30.49 29.17 13.32
CA MET A 21 29.31 29.52 14.12
C MET A 21 29.53 29.21 15.60
N LEU A 22 29.07 30.10 16.47
CA LEU A 22 28.85 29.79 17.89
C LEU A 22 27.87 28.63 18.05
N PRO A 23 27.88 27.91 19.19
CA PRO A 23 26.96 26.79 19.43
C PRO A 23 25.48 27.19 19.29
N GLU A 24 25.10 28.39 19.75
CA GLU A 24 23.74 28.93 19.64
C GLU A 24 23.32 29.20 18.19
N GLU A 25 24.19 29.82 17.39
CA GLU A 25 23.96 30.05 15.95
C GLU A 25 23.80 28.74 15.19
N ARG A 26 24.63 27.75 15.51
CA ARG A 26 24.60 26.42 14.89
C ARG A 26 23.32 25.67 15.22
N ALA A 27 22.81 25.80 16.45
CA ALA A 27 21.51 25.28 16.86
C ALA A 27 20.37 25.98 16.11
N CYS A 28 20.36 27.32 16.10
CA CYS A 28 19.41 28.12 15.34
C CYS A 28 19.37 27.72 13.85
N TYR A 29 20.54 27.57 13.22
CA TYR A 29 20.65 27.20 11.81
C TYR A 29 20.04 25.83 11.52
N ILE A 30 20.31 24.81 12.35
CA ILE A 30 19.76 23.47 12.11
C ILE A 30 18.25 23.41 12.37
N ASP A 31 17.74 24.13 13.38
CA ASP A 31 16.29 24.21 13.65
C ASP A 31 15.53 24.88 12.49
N LEU A 32 16.06 25.97 11.94
CA LEU A 32 15.50 26.63 10.75
C LEU A 32 15.54 25.72 9.52
N MET A 33 16.64 24.99 9.31
CA MET A 33 16.75 24.01 8.21
C MET A 33 15.74 22.84 8.36
N ILE A 34 15.54 22.33 9.59
CA ILE A 34 14.53 21.31 9.90
C ILE A 34 13.13 21.86 9.64
N TYR A 35 12.83 23.09 10.11
CA TYR A 35 11.56 23.75 9.81
C TYR A 35 11.33 23.84 8.31
N GLN A 36 12.32 24.32 7.55
CA GLN A 36 12.18 24.47 6.11
C GLN A 36 11.90 23.14 5.41
N HIS A 37 12.63 22.09 5.76
CA HIS A 37 12.40 20.76 5.21
C HIS A 37 10.98 20.23 5.50
N GLN A 38 10.48 20.46 6.72
CA GLN A 38 9.19 19.92 7.19
C GLN A 38 7.99 20.83 6.92
N LYS A 39 8.16 22.11 6.59
CA LYS A 39 7.05 23.09 6.46
C LYS A 39 7.14 24.01 5.25
N GLY A 40 8.25 24.02 4.51
CA GLY A 40 8.47 24.96 3.41
C GLY A 40 9.04 26.29 3.90
N ALA A 41 8.71 27.40 3.24
CA ALA A 41 9.29 28.70 3.57
C ALA A 41 9.06 29.09 5.05
N ILE A 42 10.12 29.59 5.68
CA ILE A 42 10.13 30.00 7.09
C ILE A 42 9.39 31.35 7.22
N PRO A 43 8.31 31.46 8.01
CA PRO A 43 7.55 32.70 8.14
C PRO A 43 8.38 33.84 8.72
N ASN A 44 8.24 35.05 8.16
CA ASN A 44 8.86 36.26 8.69
C ASN A 44 8.09 36.80 9.91
N ASN A 45 8.04 36.03 11.00
CA ASN A 45 7.33 36.36 12.24
C ASN A 45 8.24 36.07 13.45
N SER A 46 8.78 37.14 14.06
CA SER A 46 9.75 37.04 15.16
C SER A 46 9.28 36.14 16.32
N THR A 47 8.03 36.27 16.76
CA THR A 47 7.47 35.45 17.87
C THR A 47 7.44 33.96 17.53
N ARG A 48 7.07 33.58 16.30
CA ARG A 48 7.11 32.18 15.86
C ARG A 48 8.54 31.67 15.70
N LEU A 49 9.44 32.49 15.17
CA LEU A 49 10.86 32.14 15.02
C LEU A 49 11.51 31.84 16.38
N GLN A 50 11.29 32.67 17.39
CA GLN A 50 11.77 32.42 18.76
C GLN A 50 11.18 31.15 19.39
N MET A 51 9.94 30.78 19.03
CA MET A 51 9.31 29.53 19.50
C MET A 51 9.94 28.29 18.87
N TYR A 52 10.44 28.38 17.63
CA TYR A 52 11.11 27.27 16.95
C TYR A 52 12.59 27.17 17.35
N CYS A 53 13.31 28.29 17.38
CA CYS A 53 14.72 28.37 17.81
C CYS A 53 14.78 28.67 19.32
N SER A 54 14.15 27.81 20.13
CA SER A 54 14.03 28.03 21.58
C SER A 54 15.40 28.11 22.26
N GLY A 55 15.65 29.20 22.99
CA GLY A 55 16.94 29.47 23.63
C GLY A 55 17.90 30.31 22.78
N CYS A 56 17.55 30.65 21.54
CA CYS A 56 18.32 31.59 20.72
C CYS A 56 17.83 33.03 20.94
N SER A 57 18.75 34.00 20.98
CA SER A 57 18.40 35.43 21.02
C SER A 57 17.76 35.89 19.69
N LYS A 58 17.02 37.01 19.71
CA LYS A 58 16.46 37.59 18.46
C LYS A 58 17.56 37.93 17.46
N ASP A 59 18.63 38.53 17.96
CA ASP A 59 19.78 38.99 17.18
C ASP A 59 20.55 37.79 16.59
N THR A 60 20.65 36.68 17.32
CA THR A 60 21.16 35.39 16.81
C THR A 60 20.32 34.88 15.65
N ILE A 61 18.99 34.85 15.80
CA ILE A 61 18.07 34.37 14.76
C ILE A 61 18.14 35.27 13.52
N GLU A 62 18.14 36.59 13.70
CA GLU A 62 18.21 37.55 12.60
C GLU A 62 19.55 37.45 11.84
N ARG A 63 20.67 37.31 12.54
CA ARG A 63 21.99 37.07 11.94
C ARG A 63 22.01 35.79 11.10
N VAL A 64 21.59 34.66 11.68
CA VAL A 64 21.55 33.35 10.98
C VAL A 64 20.62 33.38 9.76
N LEU A 65 19.47 34.07 9.85
CA LEU A 65 18.56 34.26 8.72
C LEU A 65 19.21 35.08 7.60
N ASN A 66 19.85 36.20 7.92
CA ASN A 66 20.51 37.06 6.93
C ASN A 66 21.74 36.39 6.27
N GLU A 67 22.50 35.58 7.00
CA GLU A 67 23.70 34.91 6.47
C GLU A 67 23.40 33.65 5.64
N HIS A 68 22.37 32.87 6.01
CA HIS A 68 22.14 31.53 5.43
C HIS A 68 20.79 31.33 4.72
N PHE A 69 19.90 32.32 4.77
CA PHE A 69 18.59 32.27 4.14
C PHE A 69 18.37 33.51 3.28
N LYS A 70 17.52 33.37 2.26
CA LYS A 70 17.07 34.50 1.43
C LYS A 70 15.61 34.78 1.73
N LEU A 71 15.28 36.03 2.05
CA LEU A 71 13.89 36.46 2.17
C LEU A 71 13.23 36.45 0.78
N THR A 72 12.06 35.83 0.69
CA THR A 72 11.22 35.75 -0.50
C THR A 72 9.77 36.16 -0.16
N ALA A 73 8.91 36.30 -1.17
CA ALA A 73 7.48 36.59 -0.97
C ALA A 73 6.76 35.58 -0.05
N ASN A 74 7.26 34.35 0.05
CA ASN A 74 6.69 33.29 0.89
C ASN A 74 7.36 33.17 2.27
N GLY A 75 8.38 33.99 2.56
CA GLY A 75 9.23 33.88 3.76
C GLY A 75 10.68 33.55 3.44
N TRP A 76 11.44 33.19 4.46
CA TRP A 76 12.86 32.88 4.37
C TRP A 76 13.12 31.47 3.82
N LEU A 77 14.10 31.34 2.93
CA LEU A 77 14.49 30.08 2.30
C LEU A 77 16.01 29.95 2.15
N ASN A 78 16.56 28.85 2.65
CA ASN A 78 17.88 28.36 2.25
C ASN A 78 17.74 27.77 0.83
N LEU A 79 18.38 28.41 -0.14
CA LEU A 79 18.20 28.08 -1.56
C LEU A 79 18.75 26.69 -1.92
N ARG A 80 19.84 26.24 -1.26
CA ARG A 80 20.41 24.90 -1.46
C ARG A 80 19.42 23.83 -1.01
N LEU A 81 18.83 23.97 0.18
CA LEU A 81 17.84 23.02 0.69
C LEU A 81 16.57 22.97 -0.18
N ASP A 82 16.06 24.11 -0.61
CA ASP A 82 14.89 24.18 -1.51
C ASP A 82 15.18 23.49 -2.86
N HIS A 83 16.36 23.69 -3.44
CA HIS A 83 16.81 23.00 -4.65
C HIS A 83 16.87 21.47 -4.45
N GLU A 84 17.48 20.99 -3.36
CA GLU A 84 17.55 19.56 -3.04
C GLU A 84 16.16 18.93 -2.85
N VAL A 85 15.25 19.61 -2.14
CA VAL A 85 13.87 19.14 -1.97
C VAL A 85 13.14 19.05 -3.31
N LYS A 86 13.33 20.02 -4.21
CA LYS A 86 12.78 20.01 -5.58
C LYS A 86 13.36 18.87 -6.42
N LEU A 87 14.68 18.66 -6.43
CA LEU A 87 15.32 17.55 -7.13
C LEU A 87 14.83 16.19 -6.62
N ARG A 88 14.70 16.02 -5.30
CA ARG A 88 14.14 14.80 -4.70
C ARG A 88 12.69 14.57 -5.12
N SER A 89 11.87 15.62 -5.17
CA SER A 89 10.48 15.56 -5.64
C SER A 89 10.42 15.10 -7.11
N LEU A 90 11.22 15.72 -8.01
CA LEU A 90 11.30 15.33 -9.43
C LEU A 90 11.80 13.89 -9.63
N GLY A 91 12.74 13.42 -8.80
CA GLY A 91 13.25 12.04 -8.84
C GLY A 91 12.30 10.98 -8.25
N ARG A 92 11.27 11.39 -7.50
CA ARG A 92 10.37 10.49 -6.76
C ARG A 92 9.47 9.62 -7.69
N PRO A 93 8.80 10.15 -8.72
CA PRO A 93 8.08 9.34 -9.72
C PRO A 93 8.92 8.21 -10.31
N LYS A 94 10.14 8.52 -10.77
CA LYS A 94 11.08 7.55 -11.35
C LYS A 94 11.43 6.43 -10.36
N LYS A 95 11.78 6.78 -9.11
CA LYS A 95 12.06 5.81 -8.04
C LYS A 95 10.87 4.90 -7.74
N ILE A 96 9.66 5.45 -7.71
CA ILE A 96 8.43 4.68 -7.46
C ILE A 96 8.17 3.69 -8.59
N ALA A 97 8.23 4.13 -9.85
CA ALA A 97 8.00 3.26 -11.00
C ALA A 97 8.99 2.08 -11.03
N SER A 98 10.29 2.35 -10.86
CA SER A 98 11.34 1.33 -10.81
C SER A 98 11.16 0.37 -9.62
N ALA A 99 10.84 0.88 -8.42
CA ALA A 99 10.66 0.04 -7.24
C ALA A 99 9.44 -0.90 -7.35
N VAL A 100 8.32 -0.40 -7.91
CA VAL A 100 7.12 -1.22 -8.16
C VAL A 100 7.44 -2.31 -9.18
N PHE A 101 8.08 -1.97 -10.31
CA PHE A 101 8.45 -2.95 -11.32
C PHE A 101 9.43 -4.01 -10.77
N ALA A 102 10.44 -3.59 -10.02
CA ALA A 102 11.39 -4.51 -9.38
C ALA A 102 10.70 -5.49 -8.42
N GLY A 103 9.74 -5.01 -7.61
CA GLY A 103 8.95 -5.85 -6.70
C GLY A 103 8.03 -6.84 -7.43
N LEU A 104 7.44 -6.44 -8.57
CA LEU A 104 6.64 -7.33 -9.42
C LEU A 104 7.51 -8.42 -10.08
N ILE A 105 8.68 -8.03 -10.62
CA ILE A 105 9.66 -8.96 -11.21
C ILE A 105 10.17 -9.96 -10.16
N SER A 106 10.49 -9.53 -8.94
CA SER A 106 11.02 -10.42 -7.89
C SER A 106 9.94 -11.38 -7.36
N GLY A 107 8.72 -10.89 -7.11
CA GLY A 107 7.59 -11.72 -6.65
C GLY A 107 7.00 -12.67 -7.71
N SER A 108 7.32 -12.47 -8.99
CA SER A 108 6.77 -13.29 -10.08
C SER A 108 7.47 -14.65 -10.27
N LYS A 109 6.66 -15.70 -10.51
CA LYS A 109 7.10 -17.06 -10.91
C LYS A 109 7.49 -17.15 -12.41
N LEU A 110 8.20 -16.14 -12.92
CA LEU A 110 8.67 -16.10 -14.31
C LEU A 110 10.07 -16.70 -14.47
N THR A 111 10.35 -17.24 -15.66
CA THR A 111 11.71 -17.72 -16.02
C THR A 111 12.69 -16.55 -16.21
N LYS A 112 13.99 -16.83 -16.17
CA LYS A 112 15.06 -15.82 -16.38
C LYS A 112 14.87 -15.04 -17.69
N ASN A 113 14.67 -15.74 -18.81
CA ASN A 113 14.45 -15.16 -20.14
C ASN A 113 13.17 -14.29 -20.19
N GLN A 114 12.07 -14.71 -19.55
CA GLN A 114 10.87 -13.88 -19.43
C GLN A 114 11.14 -12.59 -18.63
N LYS A 115 11.90 -12.66 -17.53
CA LYS A 115 12.28 -11.48 -16.73
C LYS A 115 13.21 -10.55 -17.50
N GLU A 116 14.10 -11.07 -18.34
CA GLU A 116 14.97 -10.27 -19.22
C GLU A 116 14.17 -9.55 -20.31
N LYS A 117 13.24 -10.23 -20.98
CA LYS A 117 12.32 -9.62 -21.96
C LYS A 117 11.48 -8.50 -21.35
N LEU A 118 10.94 -8.70 -20.15
CA LEU A 118 10.18 -7.66 -19.43
C LEU A 118 11.06 -6.47 -19.05
N LYS A 119 12.31 -6.69 -18.61
CA LYS A 119 13.26 -5.61 -18.31
C LYS A 119 13.61 -4.79 -19.56
N ALA A 120 13.81 -5.45 -20.70
CA ALA A 120 14.12 -4.77 -21.96
C ALA A 120 12.93 -3.94 -22.49
N ALA A 121 11.69 -4.37 -22.25
CA ALA A 121 10.48 -3.66 -22.65
C ALA A 121 10.03 -2.55 -21.67
N PHE A 122 10.64 -2.44 -20.49
CA PHE A 122 10.24 -1.48 -19.46
C PHE A 122 10.95 -0.13 -19.62
N ASP A 123 10.33 0.81 -20.35
CA ASP A 123 10.72 2.22 -20.30
C ASP A 123 9.95 2.96 -19.20
N ILE A 124 10.68 3.56 -18.26
CA ILE A 124 10.13 4.30 -17.13
C ILE A 124 9.32 5.53 -17.59
N ASN A 125 9.71 6.18 -18.70
CA ASN A 125 9.09 7.42 -19.17
C ASN A 125 7.59 7.26 -19.43
N ASN A 126 7.18 6.11 -19.97
CA ASN A 126 5.79 5.74 -20.24
C ASN A 126 4.90 5.68 -18.99
N PHE A 127 5.47 5.70 -17.78
CA PHE A 127 4.76 5.64 -16.50
C PHE A 127 4.83 6.94 -15.70
N ILE A 128 5.67 7.89 -16.09
CA ILE A 128 5.89 9.16 -15.39
C ILE A 128 5.62 10.39 -16.25
N LEU A 129 5.34 10.22 -17.55
CA LEU A 129 4.92 11.28 -18.47
C LEU A 129 3.57 10.92 -19.12
N GLU A 130 2.73 11.93 -19.31
CA GLU A 130 1.48 11.85 -20.07
C GLU A 130 1.42 13.06 -21.00
N ASN A 131 1.48 12.84 -22.32
CA ASN A 131 1.58 13.92 -23.33
C ASN A 131 2.68 14.96 -23.01
N SER A 132 3.86 14.47 -22.63
CA SER A 132 5.02 15.27 -22.17
C SER A 132 4.84 16.01 -20.84
N THR A 133 3.70 15.86 -20.15
CA THR A 133 3.47 16.42 -18.81
C THR A 133 3.87 15.42 -17.71
N PRO A 134 4.62 15.84 -16.64
CA PRO A 134 5.00 14.93 -15.57
C PRO A 134 3.84 14.48 -14.66
N ILE A 135 3.65 13.17 -14.54
CA ILE A 135 2.71 12.57 -13.57
C ILE A 135 3.34 12.62 -12.17
N THR A 136 2.65 13.28 -11.23
CA THR A 136 3.10 13.41 -9.82
C THR A 136 2.32 12.52 -8.85
N ASN A 137 1.20 11.93 -9.27
CA ASN A 137 0.37 11.09 -8.41
C ASN A 137 0.98 9.69 -8.26
N GLU A 138 1.51 9.41 -7.06
CA GLU A 138 2.16 8.12 -6.78
C GLU A 138 1.24 6.91 -7.01
N THR A 139 -0.06 7.03 -6.74
CA THR A 139 -1.02 5.93 -6.84
C THR A 139 -1.26 5.55 -8.29
N ASP A 140 -1.37 6.56 -9.15
CA ASP A 140 -1.52 6.38 -10.60
C ASP A 140 -0.28 5.69 -11.19
N ILE A 141 0.92 6.20 -10.92
CA ILE A 141 2.20 5.56 -11.35
C ILE A 141 2.26 4.09 -10.91
N LYS A 142 1.90 3.81 -9.64
CA LYS A 142 1.84 2.44 -9.09
C LYS A 142 0.80 1.56 -9.77
N GLN A 143 -0.29 2.12 -10.31
CA GLN A 143 -1.32 1.40 -11.05
C GLN A 143 -0.91 1.17 -12.51
N ARG A 144 -0.42 2.19 -13.22
CA ARG A 144 0.07 2.09 -14.61
C ARG A 144 1.13 0.99 -14.76
N VAL A 145 2.15 0.97 -13.88
CA VAL A 145 3.20 -0.06 -13.89
C VAL A 145 2.64 -1.48 -13.65
N ARG A 146 1.68 -1.65 -12.72
CA ARG A 146 1.05 -2.95 -12.45
C ARG A 146 0.20 -3.44 -13.62
N ASN A 147 -0.60 -2.55 -14.21
CA ASN A 147 -1.47 -2.88 -15.33
C ASN A 147 -0.66 -3.33 -16.55
N TRP A 148 0.38 -2.55 -16.90
CA TRP A 148 1.31 -2.90 -17.96
C TRP A 148 2.03 -4.23 -17.69
N PHE A 149 2.54 -4.44 -16.47
CA PHE A 149 3.22 -5.68 -16.11
C PHE A 149 2.31 -6.90 -16.30
N ASN A 150 1.07 -6.84 -15.80
CA ASN A 150 0.09 -7.91 -15.93
C ASN A 150 -0.26 -8.19 -17.40
N GLN A 151 -0.47 -7.14 -18.21
CA GLN A 151 -0.71 -7.27 -19.65
C GLN A 151 0.46 -8.00 -20.36
N MET A 152 1.70 -7.57 -20.09
CA MET A 152 2.89 -8.19 -20.67
C MET A 152 3.10 -9.64 -20.22
N VAL A 153 2.82 -9.97 -18.94
CA VAL A 153 2.87 -11.35 -18.44
C VAL A 153 1.83 -12.24 -19.15
N ASN A 154 0.60 -11.76 -19.33
CA ASN A 154 -0.45 -12.50 -20.02
C ASN A 154 -0.09 -12.79 -21.48
N GLN A 155 0.51 -11.82 -22.19
CA GLN A 155 1.03 -12.02 -23.55
C GLN A 155 2.15 -13.08 -23.60
N LEU A 156 3.05 -13.11 -22.61
CA LEU A 156 4.11 -14.11 -22.50
C LEU A 156 3.60 -15.51 -22.12
N GLN A 157 2.44 -15.61 -21.48
CA GLN A 157 1.80 -16.89 -21.14
C GLN A 157 0.97 -17.43 -22.30
N ASN A 158 0.17 -16.59 -22.99
CA ASN A 158 -0.62 -17.01 -24.15
C ASN A 158 0.26 -17.47 -25.33
N LYS A 159 1.50 -16.97 -25.44
CA LYS A 159 2.49 -17.49 -26.41
C LYS A 159 3.06 -18.88 -26.11
N ARG A 160 2.71 -19.53 -24.98
CA ARG A 160 3.06 -20.95 -24.73
C ARG A 160 2.10 -21.94 -25.38
N SER A 161 0.94 -21.51 -25.87
CA SER A 161 -0.07 -22.41 -26.45
C SER A 161 0.13 -22.73 -27.94
N THR A 162 1.22 -22.27 -28.57
CA THR A 162 1.42 -22.38 -30.03
C THR A 162 2.76 -23.00 -30.44
N ILE A 163 3.45 -23.71 -29.54
CA ILE A 163 4.68 -24.45 -29.87
C ILE A 163 4.72 -25.74 -29.03
N TYR A 164 4.10 -26.81 -29.54
CA TYR A 164 4.62 -28.18 -29.61
C TYR A 164 3.61 -29.06 -30.37
N GLU A 165 3.88 -29.15 -31.67
CA GLU A 165 3.77 -30.30 -32.61
C GLU A 165 2.64 -31.34 -32.50
N ASP A 166 2.04 -31.57 -33.68
CA ASP A 166 1.30 -32.75 -34.12
C ASP A 166 1.90 -34.10 -33.70
N VAL A 167 1.05 -35.13 -33.55
CA VAL A 167 1.09 -36.38 -34.35
C VAL A 167 -0.33 -37.02 -34.40
N ASN A 168 -0.88 -37.16 -35.61
CA ASN A 168 -1.92 -38.09 -36.13
C ASN A 168 -3.42 -37.99 -35.72
N GLU A 169 -4.23 -37.40 -36.62
CA GLU A 169 -5.11 -38.11 -37.61
C GLU A 169 -5.67 -39.50 -37.24
N ILE A 170 -6.96 -39.89 -37.45
CA ILE A 170 -7.94 -39.78 -38.58
C ILE A 170 -9.33 -40.19 -37.98
N GLU A 171 -10.54 -39.78 -38.38
CA GLU A 171 -11.09 -38.83 -39.38
C GLU A 171 -12.61 -38.57 -39.13
N ASN A 172 -13.21 -37.66 -39.92
CA ASN A 172 -14.67 -37.46 -40.17
C ASN A 172 -15.48 -36.95 -38.95
N GLY A 173 -15.86 -35.67 -38.82
CA GLY A 173 -16.28 -34.69 -39.85
C GLY A 173 -17.80 -34.82 -40.10
N THR A 174 -18.63 -33.79 -40.25
CA THR A 174 -18.50 -32.31 -40.31
C THR A 174 -19.91 -31.77 -39.98
N LYS A 175 -20.18 -30.68 -39.26
CA LYS A 175 -19.55 -29.35 -39.08
C LYS A 175 -19.83 -28.79 -37.67
N VAL A 176 -19.33 -27.59 -37.32
CA VAL A 176 -19.65 -26.87 -36.05
C VAL A 176 -20.09 -25.43 -36.33
N GLU A 177 -21.22 -25.01 -35.78
CA GLU A 177 -21.55 -23.59 -35.53
C GLU A 177 -21.66 -23.35 -34.02
N ILE A 178 -20.68 -22.64 -33.44
CA ILE A 178 -20.80 -22.08 -32.09
C ILE A 178 -21.13 -20.60 -32.27
N LYS A 179 -22.38 -20.21 -32.00
CA LYS A 179 -22.77 -18.80 -31.96
C LYS A 179 -22.21 -18.12 -30.71
N LYS A 180 -21.42 -17.08 -30.94
CA LYS A 180 -21.02 -16.07 -29.93
C LYS A 180 -21.85 -14.80 -30.16
N GLU A 181 -22.62 -14.38 -29.17
CA GLU A 181 -23.07 -12.99 -29.02
C GLU A 181 -23.07 -12.68 -27.50
N THR A 182 -22.03 -12.06 -26.93
CA THR A 182 -21.83 -10.60 -26.74
C THR A 182 -23.01 -9.81 -26.17
N ALA A 183 -22.98 -9.56 -24.85
CA ALA A 183 -23.50 -8.33 -24.23
C ALA A 183 -22.85 -8.02 -22.86
N ASN A 184 -22.59 -6.73 -22.64
CA ASN A 184 -22.64 -5.98 -21.37
C ASN A 184 -21.65 -6.14 -20.19
N GLU A 185 -21.15 -4.95 -19.82
CA GLU A 185 -21.05 -4.40 -18.46
C GLU A 185 -19.96 -4.88 -17.48
N LYS A 186 -19.75 -4.04 -16.45
CA LYS A 186 -18.77 -4.24 -15.37
C LYS A 186 -19.20 -5.41 -14.48
N ILE A 187 -18.76 -6.62 -14.80
CA ILE A 187 -19.09 -7.80 -13.98
C ILE A 187 -18.41 -7.72 -12.62
N MET A 188 -19.19 -7.33 -11.60
CA MET A 188 -18.85 -7.52 -10.19
C MET A 188 -19.10 -8.99 -9.84
N VAL A 189 -18.04 -9.79 -9.80
CA VAL A 189 -18.13 -11.24 -9.57
C VAL A 189 -18.37 -11.51 -8.08
N SER A 190 -19.64 -11.61 -7.67
CA SER A 190 -19.99 -12.14 -6.35
C SER A 190 -19.46 -13.58 -6.21
N PRO A 191 -18.74 -13.95 -5.14
CA PRO A 191 -18.26 -15.32 -4.95
C PRO A 191 -19.37 -16.36 -4.82
N PHE A 192 -20.57 -15.92 -4.45
CA PHE A 192 -21.77 -16.73 -4.34
C PHE A 192 -22.93 -15.97 -5.01
N GLU A 193 -23.70 -16.66 -5.85
CA GLU A 193 -24.75 -16.03 -6.66
C GLU A 193 -26.11 -15.96 -5.95
N SER A 194 -26.25 -16.61 -4.78
CA SER A 194 -27.52 -16.72 -4.09
C SER A 194 -28.05 -15.38 -3.55
N ASN A 195 -29.37 -15.25 -3.55
CA ASN A 195 -30.04 -14.10 -2.94
C ASN A 195 -29.91 -14.08 -1.40
N GLN A 196 -29.68 -15.23 -0.77
CA GLN A 196 -29.41 -15.31 0.66
C GLN A 196 -28.07 -14.65 1.00
N PHE A 197 -26.99 -15.01 0.29
CA PHE A 197 -25.67 -14.42 0.49
C PHE A 197 -25.67 -12.91 0.22
N ARG A 198 -26.31 -12.46 -0.87
CA ARG A 198 -26.45 -11.02 -1.18
C ARG A 198 -27.08 -10.24 -0.03
N THR A 199 -28.18 -10.76 0.54
CA THR A 199 -28.87 -10.14 1.69
C THR A 199 -27.95 -10.04 2.91
N GLN A 200 -27.19 -11.10 3.21
CA GLN A 200 -26.24 -11.15 4.31
C GLN A 200 -25.04 -10.21 4.10
N TRP A 201 -24.62 -10.01 2.86
CA TRP A 201 -23.54 -9.07 2.51
C TRP A 201 -23.96 -7.61 2.66
N GLU A 202 -25.20 -7.25 2.30
CA GLU A 202 -25.73 -5.89 2.57
C GLU A 202 -25.86 -5.63 4.08
N GLN A 203 -26.34 -6.61 4.86
CA GLN A 203 -26.38 -6.52 6.33
C GLN A 203 -24.97 -6.31 6.93
N TRP A 204 -23.96 -7.02 6.42
CA TRP A 204 -22.57 -6.80 6.82
C TRP A 204 -22.07 -5.38 6.48
N LYS A 205 -22.41 -4.84 5.30
CA LYS A 205 -22.05 -3.46 4.91
C LYS A 205 -22.72 -2.41 5.81
N ALA A 206 -23.99 -2.61 6.18
CA ALA A 206 -24.71 -1.74 7.12
C ALA A 206 -24.04 -1.75 8.50
N TYR A 207 -23.83 -2.94 9.08
CA TYR A 207 -23.10 -3.14 10.34
C TYR A 207 -21.71 -2.44 10.34
N LYS A 208 -20.97 -2.56 9.24
CA LYS A 208 -19.66 -1.91 9.07
C LYS A 208 -19.73 -0.38 9.03
N ALA A 209 -20.80 0.18 8.46
CA ALA A 209 -21.03 1.61 8.44
C ALA A 209 -21.43 2.14 9.82
N GLU A 210 -22.33 1.45 10.52
CA GLU A 210 -22.83 1.86 11.84
C GLU A 210 -21.78 1.72 12.95
N GLN A 211 -21.13 0.56 13.07
CA GLN A 211 -20.24 0.25 14.19
C GLN A 211 -18.81 0.81 14.03
N PHE A 212 -18.38 1.08 12.80
CA PHE A 212 -16.98 1.46 12.51
C PHE A 212 -16.83 2.67 11.58
N ASN A 213 -17.92 3.35 11.21
CA ASN A 213 -17.95 4.40 10.18
C ASN A 213 -17.18 3.99 8.90
N PHE A 214 -17.27 2.71 8.53
CA PHE A 214 -16.50 2.12 7.45
C PHE A 214 -17.39 1.86 6.23
N ARG A 215 -16.97 2.36 5.07
CA ARG A 215 -17.58 2.06 3.76
C ARG A 215 -16.49 1.65 2.77
N TYR A 216 -16.79 0.68 1.91
CA TYR A 216 -15.92 0.30 0.81
C TYR A 216 -15.84 1.45 -0.20
N ARG A 217 -14.64 2.00 -0.42
CA ARG A 217 -14.45 3.22 -1.25
C ARG A 217 -14.47 2.96 -2.75
N SER A 218 -14.40 1.69 -3.15
CA SER A 218 -14.40 1.25 -4.55
C SER A 218 -14.88 -0.19 -4.67
N ALA A 219 -15.42 -0.56 -5.83
CA ALA A 219 -15.83 -1.94 -6.11
C ALA A 219 -14.69 -2.95 -5.92
N GLN A 220 -13.43 -2.57 -6.18
CA GLN A 220 -12.26 -3.43 -5.96
C GLN A 220 -12.01 -3.69 -4.47
N SER A 221 -12.31 -2.72 -3.58
CA SER A 221 -12.18 -2.92 -2.13
C SER A 221 -13.29 -3.81 -1.55
N GLU A 222 -14.48 -3.77 -2.15
CA GLU A 222 -15.58 -4.70 -1.83
C GLU A 222 -15.27 -6.10 -2.35
N GLN A 223 -14.82 -6.22 -3.62
CA GLN A 223 -14.38 -7.47 -4.23
C GLN A 223 -13.24 -8.15 -3.43
N ALA A 224 -12.27 -7.38 -2.93
CA ALA A 224 -11.19 -7.93 -2.11
C ALA A 224 -11.71 -8.54 -0.80
N ALA A 225 -12.70 -7.90 -0.16
CA ALA A 225 -13.33 -8.43 1.05
C ALA A 225 -14.21 -9.66 0.76
N LEU A 226 -14.92 -9.67 -0.36
CA LEU A 226 -15.66 -10.84 -0.85
C LEU A 226 -14.74 -12.04 -1.11
N VAL A 227 -13.59 -11.83 -1.76
CA VAL A 227 -12.56 -12.86 -1.96
C VAL A 227 -11.94 -13.32 -0.64
N GLU A 228 -11.68 -12.40 0.30
CA GLU A 228 -11.19 -12.76 1.64
C GLU A 228 -12.19 -13.65 2.39
N LEU A 229 -13.49 -13.31 2.36
CA LEU A 229 -14.55 -14.09 2.97
C LEU A 229 -14.65 -15.48 2.34
N ALA A 230 -14.71 -15.56 1.01
CA ALA A 230 -14.79 -16.82 0.27
C ALA A 230 -13.60 -17.76 0.56
N ASN A 231 -12.38 -17.20 0.65
CA ASN A 231 -11.18 -17.95 1.02
C ASN A 231 -11.23 -18.49 2.47
N LYS A 232 -11.75 -17.72 3.42
CA LYS A 232 -11.91 -18.19 4.82
C LYS A 232 -13.05 -19.20 4.96
N ALA A 233 -14.06 -19.10 4.11
CA ALA A 233 -15.19 -20.01 4.01
C ALA A 233 -14.90 -21.27 3.17
N LEU A 234 -13.68 -21.46 2.65
CA LEU A 234 -13.30 -22.58 1.78
C LEU A 234 -14.22 -22.72 0.55
N GLN A 235 -14.63 -21.59 -0.04
CA GLN A 235 -15.59 -21.52 -1.16
C GLN A 235 -16.98 -22.12 -0.85
N ASN A 236 -17.37 -22.22 0.43
CA ASN A 236 -18.69 -22.69 0.85
C ASN A 236 -19.56 -21.52 1.34
N GLU A 237 -20.71 -21.32 0.70
CA GLU A 237 -21.61 -20.18 0.97
C GLU A 237 -22.16 -20.17 2.40
N GLN A 238 -22.62 -21.31 2.91
CA GLN A 238 -23.18 -21.43 4.26
C GLN A 238 -22.11 -21.12 5.33
N THR A 239 -20.87 -21.54 5.07
CA THR A 239 -19.71 -21.20 5.92
C THR A 239 -19.40 -19.70 5.87
N ALA A 240 -19.55 -19.05 4.71
CA ALA A 240 -19.37 -17.60 4.58
C ALA A 240 -20.43 -16.82 5.39
N ILE A 241 -21.71 -17.21 5.30
CA ILE A 241 -22.80 -16.61 6.07
C ILE A 241 -22.55 -16.78 7.58
N ALA A 242 -22.17 -17.98 8.03
CA ALA A 242 -21.84 -18.23 9.43
C ALA A 242 -20.65 -17.38 9.92
N ILE A 243 -19.64 -17.12 9.07
CA ILE A 243 -18.51 -16.21 9.39
C ILE A 243 -18.98 -14.76 9.53
N LEU A 244 -19.92 -14.30 8.69
CA LEU A 244 -20.53 -12.97 8.84
C LEU A 244 -21.27 -12.86 10.17
N HIS A 245 -22.12 -13.84 10.50
CA HIS A 245 -22.87 -13.88 11.77
C HIS A 245 -21.94 -13.91 12.98
N GLN A 246 -20.90 -14.75 12.97
CA GLN A 246 -19.90 -14.78 14.03
C GLN A 246 -19.21 -13.42 14.19
N SER A 247 -18.85 -12.77 13.08
CA SER A 247 -18.13 -11.48 13.12
C SER A 247 -19.03 -10.37 13.67
N MET A 248 -20.30 -10.32 13.27
CA MET A 248 -21.27 -9.36 13.80
C MET A 248 -21.57 -9.60 15.28
N ALA A 249 -21.85 -10.84 15.68
CA ALA A 249 -22.15 -11.22 17.06
C ALA A 249 -21.02 -10.94 18.06
N ASN A 250 -19.75 -10.98 17.61
CA ASN A 250 -18.58 -10.69 18.45
C ASN A 250 -18.07 -9.23 18.34
N GLY A 251 -18.78 -8.34 17.62
CA GLY A 251 -18.33 -6.94 17.47
C GLY A 251 -17.05 -6.78 16.64
N TRP A 252 -16.78 -7.70 15.69
CA TRP A 252 -15.52 -7.75 14.96
C TRP A 252 -15.53 -6.97 13.64
N LYS A 253 -14.41 -6.28 13.38
CA LYS A 253 -14.22 -5.45 12.17
C LYS A 253 -13.87 -6.25 10.90
N GLY A 254 -13.59 -7.55 10.99
CA GLY A 254 -13.14 -8.38 9.87
C GLY A 254 -13.50 -9.85 10.04
N PHE A 255 -13.18 -10.66 9.03
CA PHE A 255 -13.59 -12.07 8.96
C PHE A 255 -12.61 -13.00 9.65
N PHE A 256 -13.13 -13.98 10.40
CA PHE A 256 -12.34 -15.01 11.07
C PHE A 256 -12.90 -16.40 10.74
N LYS A 257 -12.07 -17.44 10.78
CA LYS A 257 -12.55 -18.82 10.57
C LYS A 257 -13.51 -19.20 11.70
N LEU A 258 -14.53 -20.00 11.37
CA LEU A 258 -15.42 -20.58 12.36
C LEU A 258 -14.59 -21.31 13.43
N LYS A 259 -14.88 -21.01 14.71
CA LYS A 259 -14.35 -21.83 15.81
C LYS A 259 -14.96 -23.22 15.65
N GLN A 260 -14.13 -24.24 15.46
CA GLN A 260 -14.57 -25.62 15.64
C GLN A 260 -15.11 -25.73 17.07
N GLN A 261 -16.38 -26.12 17.22
CA GLN A 261 -16.88 -26.53 18.53
C GLN A 261 -16.08 -27.77 18.94
N ALA A 262 -15.25 -27.62 19.97
CA ALA A 262 -14.46 -28.71 20.50
C ALA A 262 -15.39 -29.74 21.16
N LYS A 263 -15.74 -30.79 20.41
CA LYS A 263 -16.45 -31.98 20.93
C LYS A 263 -15.63 -32.80 21.95
N ASN A 264 -14.51 -32.27 22.45
CA ASN A 264 -13.51 -32.99 23.24
C ASN A 264 -13.40 -32.49 24.69
N ASN A 265 -14.14 -31.46 25.09
CA ASN A 265 -14.02 -30.92 26.46
C ASN A 265 -14.65 -31.82 27.53
N GLU A 266 -15.65 -32.65 27.21
CA GLU A 266 -16.19 -33.62 28.19
C GLU A 266 -15.22 -34.78 28.44
N GLN A 267 -14.63 -35.38 27.39
CA GLN A 267 -13.67 -36.48 27.54
C GLN A 267 -12.44 -36.07 28.36
N VAL A 268 -11.81 -34.94 28.02
CA VAL A 268 -10.62 -34.45 28.75
C VAL A 268 -10.95 -34.10 30.20
N PHE A 269 -12.16 -33.60 30.49
CA PHE A 269 -12.59 -33.34 31.87
C PHE A 269 -12.87 -34.64 32.64
N THR A 270 -13.47 -35.65 32.01
CA THR A 270 -13.67 -36.98 32.64
C THR A 270 -12.36 -37.72 32.89
N GLU A 271 -11.37 -37.64 32.00
CA GLU A 271 -10.04 -38.22 32.21
C GLU A 271 -9.27 -37.49 33.31
N ALA A 272 -9.34 -36.16 33.36
CA ALA A 272 -8.74 -35.35 34.43
C ALA A 272 -9.38 -35.61 35.81
N LEU A 273 -10.69 -35.86 35.88
CA LEU A 273 -11.40 -36.27 37.10
C LEU A 273 -11.17 -37.74 37.49
N GLY A 274 -10.93 -38.61 36.50
CA GLY A 274 -10.58 -40.02 36.72
C GLY A 274 -9.16 -40.22 37.26
N SER A 275 -8.24 -39.34 36.87
CA SER A 275 -6.85 -39.31 37.32
C SER A 275 -6.69 -39.28 38.84
N THR A 276 -5.72 -40.04 39.35
CA THR A 276 -5.33 -40.08 40.76
C THR A 276 -4.97 -38.70 41.30
N VAL A 277 -4.47 -37.80 40.43
CA VAL A 277 -4.12 -36.41 40.78
C VAL A 277 -5.38 -35.56 41.01
N GLY A 278 -6.43 -35.76 40.19
CA GLY A 278 -7.69 -35.02 40.30
C GLY A 278 -8.49 -35.36 41.55
N LYS A 279 -8.43 -36.62 42.02
CA LYS A 279 -9.12 -37.06 43.24
C LYS A 279 -8.59 -36.39 44.51
N ASN A 280 -7.30 -36.05 44.55
CA ASN A 280 -6.67 -35.40 45.70
C ASN A 280 -6.86 -33.87 45.74
N PHE A 281 -7.46 -33.27 44.71
CA PHE A 281 -7.68 -31.81 44.63
C PHE A 281 -9.08 -31.35 45.08
N ARG A 282 -9.90 -32.24 45.64
CA ARG A 282 -11.12 -31.84 46.34
C ARG A 282 -10.77 -31.24 47.69
N PHE A 283 -10.83 -29.92 47.78
CA PHE A 283 -10.77 -29.18 49.04
C PHE A 283 -11.76 -29.77 50.06
N LYS A 284 -11.26 -30.02 51.27
CA LYS A 284 -12.08 -30.14 52.50
C LYS A 284 -12.25 -28.75 53.10
#